data_AF-X0ZBQ6-F1
#
_entry.id   AF-X0ZBQ6-F1
#
_cell.length_a   1.000
_cell.length_b   1.000
_cell.length_c   1.000
_cell.angle_alpha   90.00
_cell.angle_beta   90.00
_cell.angle_gamma   90.00
#
_symmetry.space_group_name_H-M   'P 1'
#
loop_
_entity.id
_entity.type
_entity.pdbx_description
1 polymer ?
#
loop_
_entity_poly.entity_id
_entity_poly.type
_entity_poly.pdbx_seq_one_letter_code
_entity_poly.pdbx_strand_id
1 'polypeptide(L)'
;MPLRNNPGFTRENKEKLEKAVRQHQIKDLPGMGEKSETNILRGIELYKRRKERVLLGIALPLAEEIVGSLSQLEETNKISFAGSLRRKKETIGDIDILVTSQKPEKIMKTFTSLHNVREILAEGPTKSSVITKEDIHVDVRVVEPISFGAALQYFTGSKAHNIRLRELAAKRGLKINEYGVFDAKTDRRIAGEREEEIYQILNLPFIPPEL
;
A
#
# COMPACT_ATOMS: atom_id res chain seq x y z
N MET A 1 -1.07 5.00 31.69
CA MET A 1 0.37 4.81 31.39
C MET A 1 0.70 5.67 30.17
N PRO A 2 1.74 6.52 30.25
CA PRO A 2 1.98 7.55 29.24
C PRO A 2 2.47 6.94 27.93
N LEU A 3 2.07 7.58 26.83
CA LEU A 3 2.39 7.27 25.45
C LEU A 3 3.90 7.07 25.28
N ARG A 4 4.33 5.83 25.00
CA ARG A 4 5.67 5.57 24.45
C ARG A 4 5.71 6.14 23.05
N ASN A 5 6.36 7.30 22.91
CA ASN A 5 6.96 7.74 21.66
C ASN A 5 7.73 6.57 21.07
N ASN A 6 7.26 6.03 19.95
CA ASN A 6 7.98 5.01 19.19
C ASN A 6 9.12 5.72 18.45
N PRO A 7 10.41 5.53 18.79
CA PRO A 7 11.52 6.29 18.21
C PRO A 7 11.90 5.86 16.78
N GLY A 8 11.06 5.04 16.13
CA GLY A 8 11.29 4.54 14.78
C GLY A 8 11.20 5.65 13.73
N PHE A 9 12.35 5.99 13.14
CA PHE A 9 12.56 6.78 11.92
C PHE A 9 12.48 8.32 12.02
N THR A 10 13.46 8.93 12.71
CA THR A 10 13.81 10.36 12.52
C THR A 10 14.56 10.58 11.18
N ARG A 11 14.71 11.83 10.72
CA ARG A 11 15.50 12.18 9.51
C ARG A 11 16.96 11.72 9.63
N GLU A 12 17.55 11.87 10.81
CA GLU A 12 18.90 11.43 11.14
C GLU A 12 19.06 9.89 11.03
N ASN A 13 18.04 9.13 11.39
CA ASN A 13 18.04 7.67 11.25
C ASN A 13 17.98 7.22 9.78
N LYS A 14 17.42 8.04 8.87
CA LYS A 14 17.33 7.74 7.44
C LYS A 14 18.67 7.92 6.74
N GLU A 15 19.39 9.00 7.05
CA GLU A 15 20.73 9.26 6.51
C GLU A 15 21.74 8.21 7.03
N LYS A 16 21.64 7.82 8.31
CA LYS A 16 22.43 6.72 8.87
C LYS A 16 22.13 5.39 8.20
N LEU A 17 20.85 5.07 7.97
CA LEU A 17 20.46 3.85 7.25
C LEU A 17 21.01 3.85 5.82
N GLU A 18 20.85 4.95 5.07
CA GLU A 18 21.37 5.05 3.71
C GLU A 18 22.88 4.83 3.65
N LYS A 19 23.63 5.45 4.57
CA LYS A 19 25.07 5.26 4.66
C LYS A 19 25.42 3.80 4.95
N ALA A 20 24.75 3.16 5.91
CA ALA A 20 24.97 1.76 6.25
C ALA A 20 24.72 0.82 5.06
N VAL A 21 23.65 1.06 4.28
CA VAL A 21 23.34 0.23 3.10
C VAL A 21 24.38 0.44 1.99
N ARG A 22 24.76 1.70 1.72
CA ARG A 22 25.79 2.01 0.70
C ARG A 22 27.17 1.46 1.07
N GLN A 23 27.43 1.24 2.35
CA GLN A 23 28.67 0.66 2.87
C GLN A 23 28.60 -0.87 3.01
N HIS A 24 27.54 -1.52 2.53
CA HIS A 24 27.31 -2.96 2.65
C HIS A 24 27.36 -3.48 4.10
N GLN A 25 26.98 -2.66 5.08
CA GLN A 25 27.06 -3.00 6.51
C GLN A 25 25.84 -3.76 7.01
N ILE A 26 24.81 -3.94 6.18
CA ILE A 26 23.56 -4.60 6.59
C ILE A 26 23.34 -5.96 5.92
N LYS A 27 24.05 -6.29 4.83
CA LYS A 27 24.00 -7.64 4.21
C LYS A 27 24.46 -8.80 5.12
N ASP A 28 25.21 -8.48 6.18
CA ASP A 28 25.76 -9.45 7.13
C ASP A 28 24.82 -9.69 8.33
N LEU A 29 23.72 -8.94 8.43
CA LEU A 29 22.73 -9.13 9.50
C LEU A 29 21.82 -10.32 9.21
N PRO A 30 21.42 -11.10 10.23
CA PRO A 30 20.48 -12.20 10.05
C PRO A 30 19.20 -11.76 9.34
N GLY A 31 18.92 -12.37 8.17
CA GLY A 31 17.74 -12.08 7.35
C GLY A 31 17.83 -10.84 6.45
N MET A 32 18.96 -10.11 6.46
CA MET A 32 19.21 -9.01 5.53
C MET A 32 20.38 -9.37 4.64
N GLY A 33 20.14 -9.95 3.47
CA GLY A 33 21.16 -10.20 2.45
C GLY A 33 21.22 -9.11 1.38
N GLU A 34 21.94 -9.34 0.29
CA GLU A 34 22.11 -8.39 -0.83
C GLU A 34 20.77 -7.92 -1.44
N LYS A 35 19.78 -8.82 -1.52
CA LYS A 35 18.43 -8.48 -1.97
C LYS A 35 17.76 -7.46 -1.04
N SER A 36 17.99 -7.58 0.27
CA SER A 36 17.48 -6.62 1.25
C SER A 36 18.17 -5.27 1.11
N GLU A 37 19.48 -5.22 0.91
CA GLU A 37 20.20 -3.96 0.65
C GLU A 37 19.68 -3.25 -0.59
N THR A 38 19.52 -4.00 -1.68
CA THR A 38 18.98 -3.50 -2.95
C THR A 38 17.58 -2.91 -2.75
N ASN A 39 16.71 -3.64 -2.04
CA ASN A 39 15.36 -3.18 -1.73
C ASN A 39 15.35 -1.95 -0.84
N ILE A 40 16.26 -1.85 0.14
CA ILE A 40 16.34 -0.71 1.05
C ILE A 40 16.85 0.54 0.32
N LEU A 41 17.90 0.44 -0.49
CA LEU A 41 18.39 1.55 -1.31
C LEU A 41 17.31 2.08 -2.25
N ARG A 42 16.61 1.16 -2.93
CA ARG A 42 15.48 1.50 -3.79
C ARG A 42 14.39 2.24 -3.00
N GLY A 43 14.04 1.73 -1.82
CA GLY A 43 13.06 2.38 -0.93
C GLY A 43 13.47 3.79 -0.49
N ILE A 44 14.75 4.02 -0.22
CA ILE A 44 15.29 5.33 0.15
C ILE A 44 15.21 6.31 -1.02
N GLU A 45 15.56 5.87 -2.22
CA GLU A 45 15.51 6.70 -3.42
C GLU A 45 14.06 7.11 -3.76
N LEU A 46 13.14 6.14 -3.71
CA LEU A 46 11.70 6.37 -3.82
C LEU A 46 11.21 7.44 -2.82
N TYR A 47 11.63 7.30 -1.56
CA TYR A 47 11.22 8.19 -0.49
C TYR A 47 11.72 9.63 -0.71
N LYS A 48 12.98 9.81 -1.12
CA LYS A 48 13.57 11.13 -1.38
C LYS A 48 12.90 11.86 -2.54
N ARG A 49 12.38 11.13 -3.52
CA ARG A 49 11.74 11.68 -4.72
C ARG A 49 10.26 12.01 -4.56
N ARG A 50 9.63 11.66 -3.43
CA ARG A 50 8.26 12.12 -3.13
C ARG A 50 8.25 13.63 -2.90
N LYS A 51 7.75 14.39 -3.88
CA LYS A 51 7.44 15.83 -3.78
C LYS A 51 6.08 16.06 -3.09
N GLU A 52 5.73 17.34 -2.91
CA GLU A 52 4.57 17.88 -2.21
C GLU A 52 3.24 17.19 -2.52
N ARG A 53 2.28 17.33 -1.60
CA ARG A 53 0.93 16.79 -1.77
C ARG A 53 0.26 17.46 -2.98
N VAL A 54 -0.44 16.68 -3.79
CA VAL A 54 -1.19 17.16 -4.96
C VAL A 54 -2.66 17.37 -4.64
N LEU A 55 -3.33 18.31 -5.28
CA LEU A 55 -4.76 18.56 -5.05
C LEU A 55 -5.60 17.36 -5.53
N LEU A 56 -6.69 17.08 -4.80
CA LEU A 56 -7.65 16.02 -5.16
C LEU A 56 -8.14 16.14 -6.61
N GLY A 57 -8.42 17.36 -7.06
CA GLY A 57 -8.89 17.63 -8.43
C GLY A 57 -7.89 17.31 -9.54
N ILE A 58 -6.61 17.13 -9.20
CA ILE A 58 -5.56 16.70 -10.14
C ILE A 58 -5.35 15.19 -10.01
N ALA A 59 -5.29 14.67 -8.78
CA ALA A 59 -5.02 13.26 -8.52
C ALA A 59 -6.16 12.33 -8.95
N LEU A 60 -7.43 12.75 -8.75
CA LEU A 60 -8.59 11.90 -9.01
C LEU A 60 -8.75 11.56 -10.50
N PRO A 61 -8.74 12.53 -11.45
CA PRO A 61 -8.85 12.21 -12.87
C PRO A 61 -7.73 11.29 -13.37
N LEU A 62 -6.49 11.54 -12.92
CA LEU A 62 -5.34 10.69 -13.25
C LEU A 62 -5.53 9.26 -12.72
N ALA A 63 -5.99 9.10 -11.48
CA ALA A 63 -6.25 7.79 -10.91
C ALA A 63 -7.39 7.06 -11.65
N GLU A 64 -8.46 7.76 -11.99
CA GLU A 64 -9.59 7.21 -12.75
C GLU A 64 -9.17 6.76 -14.15
N GLU A 65 -8.30 7.51 -14.82
CA GLU A 65 -7.75 7.13 -16.12
C GLU A 65 -6.87 5.87 -16.04
N ILE A 66 -5.98 5.80 -15.05
CA ILE A 66 -5.12 4.64 -14.84
C ILE A 66 -5.97 3.41 -14.47
N VAL A 67 -6.91 3.57 -13.55
CA VAL A 67 -7.85 2.49 -13.17
C VAL A 67 -8.68 2.05 -14.37
N GLY A 68 -9.20 2.98 -15.16
CA GLY A 68 -9.98 2.70 -16.36
C GLY A 68 -9.17 1.93 -17.41
N SER A 69 -7.89 2.28 -17.59
CA SER A 69 -6.99 1.56 -18.50
C SER A 69 -6.72 0.13 -18.02
N LEU A 70 -6.41 -0.04 -16.73
CA LEU A 70 -6.12 -1.35 -16.16
C LEU A 70 -7.36 -2.24 -16.02
N SER A 71 -8.56 -1.65 -15.85
CA SER A 71 -9.81 -2.40 -15.74
C SER A 71 -10.25 -3.04 -17.05
N GLN A 72 -9.76 -2.57 -18.21
CA GLN A 72 -10.08 -3.17 -19.52
C GLN A 72 -9.29 -4.45 -19.81
N LEU A 73 -8.28 -4.78 -19.00
CA LEU A 73 -7.52 -6.01 -19.17
C LEU A 73 -8.37 -7.21 -18.74
N GLU A 74 -8.39 -8.27 -19.56
CA GLU A 74 -9.05 -9.54 -19.21
C GLU A 74 -8.48 -10.15 -17.91
N GLU A 75 -7.22 -9.82 -17.59
CA GLU A 75 -6.55 -10.24 -16.38
C GLU A 75 -7.00 -9.53 -15.10
N THR A 76 -7.72 -8.41 -15.21
CA THR A 76 -8.16 -7.63 -14.05
C THR A 76 -9.51 -8.14 -13.56
N ASN A 77 -9.57 -8.65 -12.32
CA ASN A 77 -10.83 -9.11 -11.74
C ASN A 77 -11.52 -8.02 -10.89
N LYS A 78 -10.78 -7.38 -9.99
CA LYS A 78 -11.24 -6.25 -9.15
C LYS A 78 -10.13 -5.21 -9.16
N ILE A 79 -10.50 -3.94 -9.15
CA ILE A 79 -9.56 -2.82 -9.10
C ILE A 79 -10.17 -1.66 -8.32
N SER A 80 -9.37 -0.98 -7.52
CA SER A 80 -9.78 0.23 -6.81
C SER A 80 -8.56 1.06 -6.40
N PHE A 81 -8.68 2.38 -6.46
CA PHE A 81 -7.72 3.25 -5.77
C PHE A 81 -7.99 3.24 -4.26
N ALA A 82 -6.94 3.41 -3.46
CA ALA A 82 -6.96 3.38 -2.00
C ALA A 82 -6.35 4.67 -1.43
N GLY A 83 -5.74 4.59 -0.26
CA GLY A 83 -4.98 5.70 0.32
C GLY A 83 -5.83 6.94 0.62
N SER A 84 -5.17 8.09 0.68
CA SER A 84 -5.85 9.37 0.93
C SER A 84 -6.82 9.76 -0.18
N LEU A 85 -6.63 9.22 -1.39
CA LEU A 85 -7.49 9.49 -2.53
C LEU A 85 -8.88 8.92 -2.31
N ARG A 86 -8.97 7.65 -1.91
CA ARG A 86 -10.26 7.01 -1.59
C ARG A 86 -11.00 7.68 -0.42
N ARG A 87 -10.24 8.29 0.52
CA ARG A 87 -10.80 9.06 1.63
C ARG A 87 -11.14 10.52 1.29
N LYS A 88 -11.02 10.92 0.01
CA LYS A 88 -11.28 12.28 -0.50
C LYS A 88 -10.60 13.39 0.29
N LYS A 89 -9.33 13.19 0.71
CA LYS A 89 -8.56 14.28 1.31
C LYS A 89 -8.29 15.37 0.27
N GLU A 90 -8.36 16.63 0.69
CA GLU A 90 -8.16 17.81 -0.18
C GLU A 90 -6.84 17.77 -0.95
N THR A 91 -5.82 17.24 -0.30
CA THR A 91 -4.50 17.00 -0.86
C THR A 91 -4.14 15.52 -0.71
N ILE A 92 -3.42 14.96 -1.67
CA ILE A 92 -3.08 13.54 -1.83
C ILE A 92 -1.55 13.41 -1.84
N GLY A 93 -0.99 12.40 -1.18
CA GLY A 93 0.45 12.15 -1.23
C GLY A 93 0.82 11.41 -2.51
N ASP A 94 0.41 10.15 -2.57
CA ASP A 94 0.54 9.21 -3.66
C ASP A 94 -0.83 8.63 -4.04
N ILE A 95 -0.92 8.12 -5.26
CA ILE A 95 -2.08 7.34 -5.73
C ILE A 95 -1.75 5.88 -5.50
N ASP A 96 -2.45 5.25 -4.55
CA ASP A 96 -2.38 3.80 -4.33
C ASP A 96 -3.49 3.11 -5.13
N ILE A 97 -3.16 2.07 -5.91
CA ILE A 97 -4.13 1.26 -6.66
C ILE A 97 -3.94 -0.21 -6.29
N LEU A 98 -5.05 -0.86 -5.93
CA LEU A 98 -5.12 -2.28 -5.68
C LEU A 98 -5.82 -2.98 -6.82
N VAL A 99 -5.26 -4.10 -7.28
CA VAL A 99 -5.79 -4.94 -8.34
C VAL A 99 -5.81 -6.39 -7.86
N THR A 100 -6.77 -7.19 -8.29
CA THR A 100 -6.70 -8.66 -8.17
C THR A 100 -6.56 -9.26 -9.55
N SER A 101 -5.59 -10.16 -9.72
CA SER A 101 -5.32 -10.82 -10.99
C SER A 101 -4.63 -12.16 -10.77
N GLN A 102 -4.90 -13.14 -11.63
CA GLN A 102 -4.14 -14.39 -11.73
C GLN A 102 -2.87 -14.24 -12.59
N LYS A 103 -2.70 -13.12 -13.30
CA LYS A 103 -1.55 -12.83 -14.16
C LYS A 103 -0.96 -11.45 -13.81
N PRO A 104 -0.39 -11.30 -12.60
CA PRO A 104 0.05 -10.00 -12.09
C PRO A 104 1.11 -9.33 -12.97
N GLU A 105 1.99 -10.10 -13.61
CA GLU A 105 3.01 -9.58 -14.52
C GLU A 105 2.42 -8.80 -15.71
N LYS A 106 1.27 -9.25 -16.24
CA LYS A 106 0.58 -8.53 -17.31
C LYS A 106 0.03 -7.18 -16.82
N ILE A 107 -0.51 -7.13 -15.60
CA ILE A 107 -0.95 -5.88 -14.98
C ILE A 107 0.22 -4.92 -14.83
N MET A 108 1.35 -5.40 -14.29
CA MET A 108 2.55 -4.57 -14.08
C MET A 108 3.09 -4.03 -15.40
N LYS A 109 3.22 -4.89 -16.43
CA LYS A 109 3.72 -4.50 -17.75
C LYS A 109 2.82 -3.46 -18.42
N THR A 110 1.50 -3.64 -18.37
CA THR A 110 0.57 -2.64 -18.91
C THR A 110 0.71 -1.33 -18.17
N PHE A 111 0.68 -1.37 -16.83
CA PHE A 111 0.79 -0.19 -15.98
C PHE A 111 2.07 0.61 -16.27
N THR A 112 3.24 -0.04 -16.33
CA THR A 112 4.51 0.66 -16.58
C THR A 112 4.64 1.19 -18.01
N SER A 113 3.80 0.73 -18.93
CA SER A 113 3.77 1.19 -20.33
C SER A 113 2.70 2.26 -20.62
N LEU A 114 1.89 2.65 -19.64
CA LEU A 114 0.84 3.66 -19.84
C LEU A 114 1.46 4.99 -20.28
N HIS A 115 0.74 5.70 -21.15
CA HIS A 115 1.22 6.96 -21.72
C HIS A 115 1.45 8.07 -20.69
N ASN A 116 0.83 7.98 -19.50
CA ASN A 116 1.02 8.93 -18.40
C ASN A 116 2.31 8.67 -17.62
N VAL A 117 2.97 7.51 -17.81
CA VAL A 117 4.23 7.18 -17.13
C VAL A 117 5.36 8.01 -17.72
N ARG A 118 6.07 8.73 -16.87
CA ARG A 118 7.32 9.43 -17.21
C ARG A 118 8.54 8.62 -16.79
N GLU A 119 8.51 8.06 -15.57
CA GLU A 119 9.63 7.32 -15.00
C GLU A 119 9.14 6.09 -14.24
N ILE A 120 9.76 4.94 -14.46
CA ILE A 120 9.53 3.72 -13.68
C ILE A 120 10.53 3.69 -12.52
N LEU A 121 10.04 3.73 -11.28
CA LEU A 121 10.90 3.74 -10.11
C LEU A 121 11.21 2.34 -9.55
N ALA A 122 10.54 1.30 -10.06
CA ALA A 122 9.46 0.62 -9.34
C ALA A 122 8.85 -0.45 -10.26
N GLU A 123 9.52 -1.58 -10.49
CA GLU A 123 8.93 -2.71 -11.20
C GLU A 123 9.29 -4.01 -10.50
N GLY A 124 8.26 -4.78 -10.21
CA GLY A 124 8.33 -6.06 -9.52
C GLY A 124 7.10 -6.91 -9.87
N PRO A 125 7.08 -8.20 -9.49
CA PRO A 125 6.08 -9.15 -9.99
C PRO A 125 4.65 -8.82 -9.56
N THR A 126 4.47 -8.21 -8.39
CA THR A 126 3.15 -7.89 -7.81
C THR A 126 3.02 -6.45 -7.33
N LYS A 127 4.08 -5.64 -7.51
CA LYS A 127 4.08 -4.23 -7.16
C LYS A 127 4.98 -3.46 -8.12
N SER A 128 4.45 -2.37 -8.65
CA SER A 128 5.19 -1.38 -9.43
C SER A 128 4.89 0.03 -8.92
N SER A 129 5.84 0.93 -9.12
CA SER A 129 5.80 2.34 -8.72
C SER A 129 6.33 3.19 -9.86
N VAL A 130 5.60 4.24 -10.22
CA VAL A 130 5.98 5.16 -11.31
C VAL A 130 5.84 6.61 -10.86
N ILE A 131 6.50 7.51 -11.60
CA ILE A 131 6.19 8.93 -11.61
C ILE A 131 5.48 9.25 -12.93
N THR A 132 4.35 9.94 -12.85
CA THR A 132 3.62 10.38 -14.05
C THR A 132 4.22 11.66 -14.65
N LYS A 133 3.71 12.07 -15.81
CA LYS A 133 4.06 13.33 -16.46
C LYS A 133 3.74 14.56 -15.59
N GLU A 134 2.76 14.46 -14.72
CA GLU A 134 2.32 15.47 -13.75
C GLU A 134 3.13 15.43 -12.43
N ASP A 135 4.26 14.72 -12.39
CA ASP A 135 5.09 14.53 -11.20
C ASP A 135 4.38 13.78 -10.04
N ILE A 136 3.32 13.04 -10.33
CA ILE A 136 2.55 12.28 -9.32
C ILE A 136 3.12 10.87 -9.16
N HIS A 137 3.29 10.44 -7.91
CA HIS A 137 3.68 9.07 -7.59
C HIS A 137 2.45 8.16 -7.61
N VAL A 138 2.54 7.05 -8.35
CA VAL A 138 1.48 6.04 -8.44
C VAL A 138 2.06 4.67 -8.12
N ASP A 139 1.45 3.99 -7.16
CA ASP A 139 1.76 2.62 -6.76
C ASP A 139 0.61 1.70 -7.20
N VAL A 140 0.91 0.66 -7.97
CA VAL A 140 -0.03 -0.43 -8.27
C VAL A 140 0.43 -1.68 -7.54
N ARG A 141 -0.51 -2.35 -6.87
CA ARG A 141 -0.28 -3.62 -6.20
C ARG A 141 -1.32 -4.66 -6.62
N VAL A 142 -0.84 -5.83 -7.02
CA VAL A 142 -1.71 -7.00 -7.16
C VAL A 142 -1.80 -7.74 -5.83
N VAL A 143 -3.04 -8.01 -5.40
CA VAL A 143 -3.37 -8.77 -4.19
C VAL A 143 -4.20 -10.00 -4.55
N GLU A 144 -4.18 -11.01 -3.70
CA GLU A 144 -5.04 -12.18 -3.89
C GLU A 144 -6.52 -11.77 -3.81
N PRO A 145 -7.41 -12.36 -4.64
CA PRO A 145 -8.84 -12.05 -4.62
C PRO A 145 -9.47 -12.16 -3.22
N ILE A 146 -9.06 -13.17 -2.46
CA ILE A 146 -9.56 -13.45 -1.11
C ILE A 146 -9.03 -12.50 -0.03
N SER A 147 -8.06 -11.66 -0.37
CA SER A 147 -7.51 -10.62 0.50
C SER A 147 -7.94 -9.22 0.08
N PHE A 148 -8.73 -9.08 -1.00
CA PHE A 148 -9.03 -7.78 -1.59
C PHE A 148 -9.70 -6.81 -0.61
N GLY A 149 -10.71 -7.26 0.13
CA GLY A 149 -11.41 -6.44 1.12
C GLY A 149 -10.51 -5.99 2.28
N ALA A 150 -9.68 -6.90 2.80
CA ALA A 150 -8.72 -6.58 3.86
C ALA A 150 -7.62 -5.62 3.36
N ALA A 151 -7.10 -5.86 2.16
CA ALA A 151 -6.14 -4.97 1.53
C ALA A 151 -6.76 -3.59 1.29
N LEU A 152 -8.00 -3.53 0.79
CA LEU A 152 -8.69 -2.27 0.56
C LEU A 152 -8.86 -1.50 1.87
N GLN A 153 -9.32 -2.13 2.95
CA GLN A 153 -9.37 -1.53 4.29
C GLN A 153 -7.99 -1.00 4.71
N TYR A 154 -6.97 -1.86 4.64
CA TYR A 154 -5.63 -1.57 5.13
C TYR A 154 -4.97 -0.41 4.37
N PHE A 155 -4.98 -0.44 3.04
CA PHE A 155 -4.37 0.60 2.21
C PHE A 155 -5.24 1.85 2.11
N THR A 156 -6.56 1.76 2.32
CA THR A 156 -7.41 2.95 2.49
C THR A 156 -7.05 3.67 3.78
N GLY A 157 -6.77 2.97 4.87
CA GLY A 157 -6.45 3.61 6.15
C GLY A 157 -7.63 4.43 6.71
N SER A 158 -7.42 5.54 7.41
CA SER A 158 -6.11 6.13 7.75
C SER A 158 -5.29 5.23 8.70
N LYS A 159 -4.02 5.58 8.93
CA LYS A 159 -3.19 4.86 9.92
C LYS A 159 -3.86 4.78 11.29
N ALA A 160 -4.52 5.85 11.74
CA ALA A 160 -5.22 5.88 13.02
C ALA A 160 -6.42 4.93 13.02
N HIS A 161 -7.19 4.90 11.92
CA HIS A 161 -8.29 3.96 11.74
C HIS A 161 -7.82 2.50 11.80
N ASN A 162 -6.76 2.17 11.06
CA ASN A 162 -6.18 0.82 11.07
C ASN A 162 -5.66 0.40 12.45
N ILE A 163 -5.09 1.33 13.22
CA ILE A 163 -4.67 1.05 14.61
C ILE A 163 -5.91 0.72 15.44
N ARG A 164 -6.97 1.54 15.34
CA ARG A 164 -8.18 1.33 16.11
C ARG A 164 -8.87 0.00 15.81
N LEU A 165 -8.99 -0.37 14.53
CA LEU A 165 -9.57 -1.66 14.15
C LEU A 165 -8.73 -2.85 14.67
N ARG A 166 -7.40 -2.75 14.58
CA ARG A 166 -6.51 -3.81 15.12
C ARG A 166 -6.58 -3.94 16.63
N GLU A 167 -6.71 -2.83 17.36
CA GLU A 167 -6.92 -2.87 18.81
C GLU A 167 -8.25 -3.55 19.18
N LEU A 168 -9.33 -3.25 18.45
CA LEU A 168 -10.63 -3.90 18.64
C LEU A 168 -10.57 -5.40 18.32
N ALA A 169 -9.87 -5.77 17.25
CA ALA A 169 -9.66 -7.16 16.87
C ALA A 169 -8.87 -7.93 17.94
N ALA A 170 -7.76 -7.35 18.43
CA ALA A 170 -6.91 -7.98 19.43
C ALA A 170 -7.67 -8.30 20.72
N LYS A 171 -8.58 -7.40 21.16
CA LYS A 171 -9.46 -7.65 22.32
C LYS A 171 -10.41 -8.84 22.15
N ARG A 172 -10.64 -9.28 20.91
CA ARG A 172 -11.47 -10.43 20.55
C ARG A 172 -10.65 -11.66 20.17
N GLY A 173 -9.33 -11.65 20.40
CA GLY A 173 -8.46 -12.75 19.98
C GLY A 173 -8.28 -12.83 18.45
N LEU A 174 -8.40 -11.71 17.75
CA LEU A 174 -8.27 -11.62 16.30
C LEU A 174 -7.08 -10.75 15.90
N LYS A 175 -6.54 -11.03 14.72
CA LYS A 175 -5.47 -10.26 14.07
C LYS A 175 -5.94 -9.78 12.70
N ILE A 176 -5.81 -8.49 12.42
CA ILE A 176 -6.13 -7.89 11.12
C ILE A 176 -4.83 -7.40 10.47
N ASN A 177 -4.64 -7.75 9.20
CA ASN A 177 -3.56 -7.24 8.34
C ASN A 177 -4.06 -7.09 6.90
N GLU A 178 -3.17 -6.76 5.97
CA GLU A 178 -3.50 -6.56 4.54
C GLU A 178 -3.97 -7.83 3.82
N TYR A 179 -3.79 -9.01 4.42
CA TYR A 179 -4.16 -10.30 3.83
C TYR A 179 -5.51 -10.83 4.34
N GLY A 180 -6.05 -10.29 5.43
CA GLY A 180 -7.29 -10.79 6.03
C GLY A 180 -7.45 -10.49 7.52
N VAL A 181 -8.49 -11.11 8.08
CA VAL A 181 -8.71 -11.28 9.51
C VAL A 181 -8.38 -12.71 9.88
N PHE A 182 -7.62 -12.90 10.94
CA PHE A 182 -7.12 -14.20 11.38
C PHE A 182 -7.45 -14.41 12.85
N ASP A 183 -7.73 -15.65 13.22
CA ASP A 183 -7.75 -16.08 14.61
C ASP A 183 -6.32 -16.01 15.18
N ALA A 184 -6.14 -15.29 16.30
CA ALA A 184 -4.80 -15.02 16.83
C ALA A 184 -4.11 -16.24 17.44
N LYS A 185 -4.83 -17.34 17.70
CA LYS A 185 -4.27 -18.57 18.28
C LYS A 185 -3.92 -19.60 17.23
N THR A 186 -4.74 -19.70 16.19
CA THR A 186 -4.66 -20.75 15.17
C THR A 186 -4.12 -20.26 13.83
N ASP A 187 -3.97 -18.94 13.65
CA ASP A 187 -3.62 -18.28 12.39
C ASP A 187 -4.56 -18.64 11.22
N ARG A 188 -5.74 -19.17 11.52
CA ARG A 188 -6.77 -19.47 10.51
C ARG A 188 -7.42 -18.17 10.05
N ARG A 189 -7.49 -17.96 8.73
CA ARG A 189 -8.24 -16.85 8.13
C ARG A 189 -9.74 -17.00 8.38
N ILE A 190 -10.37 -15.91 8.79
CA ILE A 190 -11.79 -15.79 9.11
C ILE A 190 -12.52 -14.94 8.06
N ALA A 191 -11.87 -13.89 7.56
CA ALA A 191 -12.41 -13.01 6.51
C ALA A 191 -11.28 -12.31 5.75
N GLY A 192 -11.65 -11.59 4.68
CA GLY A 192 -10.71 -10.75 3.94
C GLY A 192 -11.13 -10.44 2.51
N GLU A 193 -12.14 -11.12 1.98
CA GLU A 193 -12.52 -10.96 0.58
C GLU A 193 -13.30 -9.66 0.36
N ARG A 194 -14.17 -9.30 1.31
CA ARG A 194 -14.98 -8.08 1.27
C ARG A 194 -14.64 -7.16 2.43
N GLU A 195 -14.67 -5.85 2.17
CA GLU A 195 -14.28 -4.85 3.16
C GLU A 195 -15.28 -4.80 4.34
N GLU A 196 -16.56 -5.03 4.05
CA GLU A 196 -17.66 -5.09 5.01
C GLU A 196 -17.46 -6.19 6.06
N GLU A 197 -16.86 -7.32 5.67
CA GLU A 197 -16.61 -8.45 6.58
C GLU A 197 -15.67 -8.05 7.73
N ILE A 198 -14.71 -7.15 7.45
CA ILE A 198 -13.75 -6.65 8.45
C ILE A 198 -14.48 -5.91 9.56
N TYR A 199 -15.46 -5.08 9.19
CA TYR A 199 -16.28 -4.33 10.14
C TYR A 199 -17.29 -5.23 10.86
N GLN A 200 -17.96 -6.13 10.12
CA GLN A 200 -18.97 -7.04 10.67
C GLN A 200 -18.40 -7.97 11.74
N ILE A 201 -17.22 -8.57 11.52
CA ILE A 201 -16.54 -9.39 12.55
C ILE A 201 -16.25 -8.58 13.81
N LEU A 202 -16.06 -7.27 13.66
CA LEU A 202 -15.86 -6.37 14.78
C LEU A 202 -17.16 -5.82 15.38
N ASN A 203 -18.33 -6.32 14.96
CA ASN A 203 -19.65 -5.81 15.36
C ASN A 203 -19.79 -4.30 15.07
N LEU A 204 -19.21 -3.84 13.97
CA LEU A 204 -19.30 -2.47 13.48
C LEU A 204 -20.11 -2.44 12.18
N PRO A 205 -20.86 -1.36 11.93
CA PRO A 205 -21.35 -1.10 10.58
C PRO A 205 -20.18 -0.84 9.64
N PHE A 206 -20.42 -0.96 8.33
CA PHE A 206 -19.45 -0.49 7.35
C PHE A 206 -19.21 1.01 7.55
N ILE A 207 -17.93 1.40 7.58
CA ILE A 207 -17.52 2.80 7.75
C ILE A 207 -17.08 3.32 6.39
N PRO A 208 -17.80 4.31 5.80
CA PRO A 208 -17.39 4.94 4.55
C PRO A 208 -15.95 5.47 4.63
N PRO A 209 -15.15 5.35 3.56
CA PRO A 209 -13.73 5.78 3.56
C PRO A 209 -13.48 7.24 3.94
N GLU A 210 -14.45 8.13 3.73
CA GLU A 210 -14.34 9.56 4.00
C GLU A 210 -14.32 9.95 5.49
N LEU A 211 -14.76 9.04 6.37
CA LEU A 211 -14.90 9.30 7.82
C LEU A 211 -13.60 9.06 8.62
#